data_AF-A0A958XQR5-F1
#
_entry.id   AF-A0A958XQR5-F1
#
_cell.length_a   1.000
_cell.length_b   1.000
_cell.length_c   1.000
_cell.angle_alpha   90.00
_cell.angle_beta   90.00
_cell.angle_gamma   90.00
#
_symmetry.space_group_name_H-M   'P 1'
#
loop_
_entity.id
_entity.type
_entity.pdbx_description
1 polymer ?
#
loop_
_entity_poly.entity_id
_entity_poly.type
_entity_poly.pdbx_seq_one_letter_code
_entity_poly.pdbx_strand_id
1 'polypeptide(L)'
;MKDNPKHDEILKAGSECFARFGFDKTTLDDIGRLAGLNKASLYYYFKNKEEIFIAVVLEETKTFIADLQHKTQAFPDVRKQVKFYLTERIRRYNEVIHLTKLSVDHLQKVEPMFDAVYEQTKSREVAFLTELLKKGVADNAFSFSEPSASVAESLFFLSDALKHEAVRSSGRFMTGEIDFSSAIEKLDRLLRLIIR
;
A
#
# COMPACT_ATOMS: atom_id res chain seq x y z
N MET A 1 -13.03 9.33 -15.45
CA MET A 1 -12.47 10.52 -16.12
C MET A 1 -11.06 10.13 -16.57
N LYS A 2 -10.82 10.09 -17.88
CA LYS A 2 -9.54 9.71 -18.48
C LYS A 2 -8.74 10.98 -18.78
N ASP A 3 -7.46 10.96 -18.44
CA ASP A 3 -6.37 11.85 -18.87
C ASP A 3 -6.67 13.36 -18.85
N ASN A 4 -6.57 13.97 -17.67
CA ASN A 4 -6.35 15.40 -17.57
C ASN A 4 -4.88 15.65 -17.22
N PRO A 5 -4.03 16.11 -18.17
CA PRO A 5 -2.61 16.32 -17.94
C PRO A 5 -2.32 17.20 -16.72
N LYS A 6 -3.22 18.16 -16.42
CA LYS A 6 -3.07 19.04 -15.26
C LYS A 6 -3.36 18.35 -13.94
N HIS A 7 -4.27 17.38 -13.91
CA HIS A 7 -4.49 16.56 -12.73
C HIS A 7 -3.21 15.79 -12.36
N ASP A 8 -2.57 15.15 -13.35
CA ASP A 8 -1.38 14.33 -13.09
C ASP A 8 -0.15 15.19 -12.74
N GLU A 9 -0.02 16.38 -13.35
CA GLU A 9 0.98 17.38 -12.93
C GLU A 9 0.78 17.81 -11.47
N ILE A 10 -0.46 18.02 -11.03
CA ILE A 10 -0.77 18.34 -9.62
C ILE A 10 -0.40 17.16 -8.70
N LEU A 11 -0.72 15.92 -9.08
CA LEU A 11 -0.34 14.75 -8.28
C LEU A 11 1.17 14.60 -8.17
N LYS A 12 1.91 14.80 -9.27
CA LYS A 12 3.38 14.75 -9.26
C LYS A 12 3.97 15.83 -8.35
N ALA A 13 3.48 17.07 -8.47
CA ALA A 13 3.89 18.16 -7.60
C ALA A 13 3.53 17.89 -6.13
N GLY A 14 2.34 17.35 -5.88
CA GLY A 14 1.89 16.91 -4.56
C GLY A 14 2.83 15.87 -3.96
N SER A 15 3.12 14.78 -4.68
CA SER A 15 4.04 13.72 -4.25
C SER A 15 5.41 14.27 -3.86
N GLU A 16 5.99 15.15 -4.68
CA GLU A 16 7.28 15.78 -4.39
C GLU A 16 7.23 16.68 -3.14
N CYS A 17 6.19 17.53 -3.03
CA CYS A 17 6.01 18.39 -1.86
C CYS A 17 5.83 17.56 -0.57
N PHE A 18 4.98 16.53 -0.60
CA PHE A 18 4.73 15.67 0.55
C PHE A 18 5.98 14.90 0.96
N ALA A 19 6.71 14.31 0.01
CA ALA A 19 7.95 13.60 0.31
C ALA A 19 9.02 14.53 0.93
N ARG A 20 9.11 15.77 0.44
CA ARG A 20 10.11 16.75 0.91
C ARG A 20 9.75 17.35 2.26
N PHE A 21 8.52 17.84 2.40
CA PHE A 21 8.13 18.67 3.55
C PHE A 21 7.32 17.89 4.59
N GLY A 22 6.73 16.75 4.22
CA GLY A 22 5.68 16.09 4.97
C GLY A 22 4.30 16.68 4.69
N PHE A 23 3.24 15.92 5.02
CA PHE A 23 1.85 16.37 4.85
C PHE A 23 1.58 17.66 5.63
N ASP A 24 1.96 17.70 6.92
CA ASP A 24 1.62 18.80 7.81
C ASP A 24 2.18 20.15 7.32
N LYS A 25 3.41 20.16 6.80
CA LYS A 25 4.09 21.37 6.35
C LYS A 25 3.81 21.76 4.90
N THR A 26 3.25 20.86 4.10
CA THR A 26 2.91 21.17 2.71
C THR A 26 1.68 22.06 2.64
N THR A 27 1.70 23.08 1.78
CA THR A 27 0.53 23.94 1.49
C THR A 27 0.04 23.77 0.06
N LEU A 28 -1.22 24.17 -0.22
CA LEU A 28 -1.73 24.22 -1.60
C LEU A 28 -0.92 25.19 -2.48
N ASP A 29 -0.35 26.25 -1.89
CA ASP A 29 0.46 27.22 -2.63
C ASP A 29 1.82 26.62 -3.02
N ASP A 30 2.41 25.75 -2.20
CA ASP A 30 3.62 24.99 -2.55
C ASP A 30 3.36 24.07 -3.76
N ILE A 31 2.27 23.31 -3.70
CA ILE A 31 1.87 22.37 -4.76
C ILE A 31 1.58 23.15 -6.05
N GLY A 32 0.84 24.26 -5.95
CA GLY A 32 0.47 25.08 -7.10
C GLY A 32 1.69 25.68 -7.78
N ARG A 33 2.61 26.24 -7.00
CA ARG A 33 3.86 26.79 -7.51
C ARG A 33 4.69 25.73 -8.25
N LEU A 34 4.76 24.51 -7.73
CA LEU A 34 5.52 23.42 -8.36
C LEU A 34 4.80 22.88 -9.61
N ALA A 35 3.46 22.84 -9.61
CA ALA A 35 2.64 22.47 -10.77
C ALA A 35 2.48 23.58 -11.82
N GLY A 36 3.02 24.78 -11.57
CA GLY A 36 2.84 25.95 -12.45
C GLY A 36 1.39 26.47 -12.49
N LEU A 37 0.63 26.27 -11.42
CA LEU A 37 -0.77 26.66 -11.29
C LEU A 37 -0.97 27.67 -10.15
N ASN A 38 -1.91 28.60 -10.34
CA ASN A 38 -2.37 29.44 -9.24
C ASN A 38 -3.39 28.68 -8.37
N LYS A 39 -3.68 29.25 -7.20
CA LYS A 39 -4.58 28.65 -6.20
C LYS A 39 -6.01 28.43 -6.73
N ALA A 40 -6.54 29.36 -7.53
CA ALA A 40 -7.88 29.22 -8.11
C ALA A 40 -7.94 28.06 -9.12
N SER A 41 -6.88 27.88 -9.92
CA SER A 41 -6.75 26.74 -10.83
C SER A 41 -6.63 25.42 -10.08
N LEU A 42 -5.94 25.37 -8.94
CA LEU A 42 -5.89 24.17 -8.09
C LEU A 42 -7.27 23.80 -7.52
N TYR A 43 -8.03 24.79 -7.05
CA TYR A 43 -9.37 24.55 -6.49
C TYR A 43 -10.38 23.99 -7.52
N TYR A 44 -10.12 24.17 -8.82
CA TYR A 44 -10.90 23.52 -9.86
C TYR A 44 -10.74 21.99 -9.86
N TYR A 45 -9.56 21.48 -9.49
CA TYR A 45 -9.24 20.06 -9.49
C TYR A 45 -9.45 19.38 -8.14
N PHE A 46 -9.07 20.06 -7.06
CA PHE A 46 -9.10 19.51 -5.71
C PHE A 46 -9.62 20.54 -4.72
N LYS A 47 -10.51 20.13 -3.82
CA LYS A 47 -11.13 21.05 -2.86
C LYS A 47 -10.17 21.47 -1.76
N ASN A 48 -9.22 20.60 -1.41
CA ASN A 48 -8.29 20.80 -0.31
C ASN A 48 -7.01 19.95 -0.48
N LYS A 49 -6.08 20.10 0.47
CA LYS A 49 -4.79 19.40 0.48
C LYS A 49 -4.97 17.90 0.71
N GLU A 50 -5.96 17.52 1.51
CA GLU A 50 -6.32 16.15 1.86
C GLU A 50 -6.71 15.36 0.60
N GLU A 51 -7.59 15.90 -0.25
CA GLU A 51 -7.98 15.26 -1.51
C GLU A 51 -6.77 15.03 -2.44
N ILE A 52 -5.84 15.98 -2.54
CA ILE A 52 -4.59 15.80 -3.30
C ILE A 52 -3.75 14.70 -2.68
N PHE A 53 -3.58 14.73 -1.36
CA PHE A 53 -2.78 13.76 -0.63
C PHE A 53 -3.28 12.32 -0.83
N ILE A 54 -4.59 12.10 -0.74
CA ILE A 54 -5.17 10.77 -0.93
C ILE A 54 -5.06 10.32 -2.38
N ALA A 55 -5.25 11.23 -3.33
CA ALA A 55 -5.05 10.91 -4.75
C ALA A 55 -3.58 10.54 -5.05
N VAL A 56 -2.61 11.23 -4.43
CA VAL A 56 -1.20 10.86 -4.47
C VAL A 56 -0.97 9.47 -3.87
N VAL A 57 -1.43 9.22 -2.64
CA VAL A 57 -1.23 7.91 -1.99
C VAL A 57 -1.87 6.79 -2.79
N LEU A 58 -3.05 7.02 -3.38
CA LEU A 58 -3.71 6.05 -4.24
C LEU A 58 -2.85 5.72 -5.47
N GLU A 59 -2.27 6.72 -6.14
CA GLU A 59 -1.46 6.50 -7.34
C GLU A 59 -0.12 5.82 -7.03
N GLU A 60 0.53 6.23 -5.93
CA GLU A 60 1.73 5.56 -5.40
C GLU A 60 1.44 4.10 -5.00
N THR A 61 0.26 3.85 -4.43
CA THR A 61 -0.19 2.49 -4.06
C THR A 61 -0.43 1.63 -5.31
N LYS A 62 -1.10 2.17 -6.34
CA LYS A 62 -1.29 1.43 -7.60
C LYS A 62 0.04 1.09 -8.27
N THR A 63 0.95 2.06 -8.34
CA THR A 63 2.29 1.88 -8.92
C THR A 63 3.06 0.79 -8.17
N PHE A 64 3.02 0.84 -6.84
CA PHE A 64 3.64 -0.18 -6.00
C PHE A 64 3.03 -1.57 -6.22
N ILE A 65 1.70 -1.73 -6.21
CA ILE A 65 1.06 -3.03 -6.40
C ILE A 65 1.44 -3.61 -7.76
N ALA A 66 1.45 -2.79 -8.81
CA ALA A 66 1.82 -3.24 -10.15
C ALA A 66 3.28 -3.74 -10.20
N ASP A 67 4.21 -2.99 -9.60
CA ASP A 67 5.62 -3.41 -9.49
C ASP A 67 5.79 -4.67 -8.63
N LEU A 68 5.08 -4.77 -7.51
CA LEU A 68 5.08 -5.95 -6.65
C LEU A 68 4.58 -7.20 -7.40
N GLN A 69 3.48 -7.07 -8.13
CA GLN A 69 2.92 -8.15 -8.96
C GLN A 69 3.92 -8.58 -10.04
N HIS A 70 4.55 -7.63 -10.72
CA HIS A 70 5.58 -7.91 -11.73
C HIS A 70 6.79 -8.64 -11.12
N LYS A 71 7.36 -8.13 -10.02
CA LYS A 71 8.47 -8.77 -9.31
C LYS A 71 8.12 -10.16 -8.78
N THR A 72 6.87 -10.33 -8.34
CA THR A 72 6.36 -11.64 -7.88
C THR A 72 6.39 -12.66 -9.02
N GLN A 73 5.95 -12.28 -10.21
CA GLN A 73 5.90 -13.18 -11.37
C GLN A 73 7.30 -13.60 -11.88
N ALA A 74 8.37 -12.88 -11.50
CA ALA A 74 9.74 -13.25 -11.86
C ALA A 74 10.23 -14.54 -11.16
N PHE A 75 9.58 -14.98 -10.07
CA PHE A 75 9.91 -16.24 -9.43
C PHE A 75 9.26 -17.42 -10.16
N PRO A 76 10.00 -18.50 -10.50
CA PRO A 76 9.44 -19.65 -11.19
C PRO A 76 8.56 -20.53 -10.28
N ASP A 77 8.80 -20.51 -8.97
CA ASP A 77 8.08 -21.33 -7.99
C ASP A 77 6.96 -20.52 -7.33
N VAL A 78 5.71 -20.96 -7.51
CA VAL A 78 4.52 -20.32 -6.94
C VAL A 78 4.54 -20.20 -5.41
N ARG A 79 5.23 -21.10 -4.70
CA ARG A 79 5.42 -21.00 -3.24
C ARG A 79 6.27 -19.79 -2.90
N LYS A 80 7.32 -19.55 -3.69
CA LYS A 80 8.15 -18.34 -3.56
C LYS A 80 7.38 -17.10 -3.97
N GLN A 81 6.52 -17.18 -4.99
CA GLN A 81 5.64 -16.07 -5.39
C GLN A 81 4.73 -15.63 -4.24
N VAL A 82 3.98 -16.56 -3.63
CA VAL A 82 3.08 -16.26 -2.51
C VAL A 82 3.84 -15.71 -1.31
N LYS A 83 4.96 -16.36 -0.93
CA LYS A 83 5.80 -15.89 0.18
C LYS A 83 6.36 -14.49 -0.07
N PHE A 84 6.93 -14.25 -1.25
CA PHE A 84 7.47 -12.95 -1.63
C PHE A 84 6.39 -11.88 -1.58
N TYR A 85 5.24 -12.11 -2.22
CA TYR A 85 4.15 -11.15 -2.25
C TYR A 85 3.66 -10.74 -0.85
N LEU A 86 3.39 -11.74 0.02
CA LEU A 86 2.85 -11.49 1.36
C LEU A 86 3.88 -10.85 2.31
N THR A 87 5.17 -11.04 2.08
CA THR A 87 6.23 -10.42 2.90
C THR A 87 6.58 -9.00 2.43
N GLU A 88 6.69 -8.77 1.12
CA GLU A 88 7.00 -7.45 0.56
C GLU A 88 5.88 -6.42 0.81
N ARG A 89 4.61 -6.84 0.80
CA ARG A 89 3.51 -5.93 1.15
C ARG A 89 3.60 -5.40 2.59
N ILE A 90 4.19 -6.18 3.51
CA ILE A 90 4.46 -5.73 4.89
C ILE A 90 5.58 -4.69 4.88
N ARG A 91 6.68 -4.96 4.17
CA ARG A 91 7.85 -4.06 4.11
C ARG A 91 7.51 -2.68 3.55
N ARG A 92 6.68 -2.61 2.52
CA ARG A 92 6.27 -1.35 1.88
C ARG A 92 5.55 -0.38 2.81
N TYR A 93 4.87 -0.88 3.84
CA TYR A 93 4.12 -0.04 4.77
C TYR A 93 5.02 1.01 5.46
N ASN A 94 6.30 0.68 5.67
CA ASN A 94 7.30 1.60 6.20
C ASN A 94 7.46 2.84 5.32
N GLU A 95 7.61 2.65 4.01
CA GLU A 95 7.85 3.74 3.08
C GLU A 95 6.65 4.69 2.97
N VAL A 96 5.43 4.15 2.96
CA VAL A 96 4.22 4.98 2.87
C VAL A 96 3.99 5.79 4.14
N ILE A 97 4.24 5.22 5.33
CA ILE A 97 4.11 5.99 6.58
C ILE A 97 5.20 7.07 6.68
N HIS A 98 6.45 6.74 6.36
CA HIS A 98 7.57 7.67 6.50
C HIS A 98 7.48 8.87 5.57
N LEU A 99 6.97 8.70 4.35
CA LEU A 99 6.84 9.78 3.38
C LEU A 99 5.84 10.87 3.82
N THR A 100 4.92 10.54 4.72
CA THR A 100 3.76 11.40 4.96
C THR A 100 3.93 12.31 6.17
N LYS A 101 4.82 11.98 7.12
CA LYS A 101 5.05 12.75 8.37
C LYS A 101 3.74 13.27 8.98
N LEU A 102 2.71 12.42 8.99
CA LEU A 102 1.38 12.78 9.47
C LEU A 102 1.38 12.85 10.99
N SER A 103 0.92 13.98 11.53
CA SER A 103 0.48 14.03 12.93
C SER A 103 -0.70 13.08 13.20
N VAL A 104 -0.85 12.65 14.45
CA VAL A 104 -1.95 11.79 14.91
C VAL A 104 -3.31 12.41 14.60
N ASP A 105 -3.48 13.71 14.83
CA ASP A 105 -4.70 14.46 14.53
C ASP A 105 -5.05 14.43 13.04
N HIS A 106 -4.06 14.56 12.14
CA HIS A 106 -4.33 14.50 10.71
C HIS A 106 -4.62 13.08 10.25
N LEU A 107 -3.94 12.07 10.80
CA LEU A 107 -4.22 10.67 10.50
C LEU A 107 -5.71 10.33 10.72
N GLN A 108 -6.30 10.77 11.82
CA GLN A 108 -7.72 10.57 12.11
C GLN A 108 -8.67 11.24 11.10
N LYS A 109 -8.28 12.38 10.53
CA LYS A 109 -9.10 13.10 9.53
C LYS A 109 -9.06 12.43 8.17
N VAL A 110 -7.90 11.89 7.78
CA VAL A 110 -7.71 11.25 6.47
C VAL A 110 -8.04 9.76 6.48
N GLU A 111 -8.09 9.11 7.66
CA GLU A 111 -8.43 7.69 7.81
C GLU A 111 -9.73 7.30 7.07
N PRO A 112 -10.89 7.98 7.23
CA PRO A 112 -12.11 7.61 6.52
C PRO A 112 -11.98 7.74 5.00
N MET A 113 -11.06 8.58 4.52
CA MET A 113 -10.84 8.77 3.10
C MET A 113 -9.90 7.70 2.52
N PHE A 114 -9.16 6.98 3.38
CA PHE A 114 -8.37 5.82 2.98
C PHE A 114 -9.22 4.56 2.80
N ASP A 115 -10.46 4.51 3.28
CA ASP A 115 -11.35 3.35 3.10
C ASP A 115 -11.52 3.01 1.61
N ALA A 116 -11.74 4.01 0.76
CA ALA A 116 -11.88 3.81 -0.68
C ALA A 116 -10.57 3.30 -1.32
N VAL A 117 -9.42 3.80 -0.84
CA VAL A 117 -8.09 3.36 -1.29
C VAL A 117 -7.86 1.91 -0.87
N TYR A 118 -8.21 1.57 0.37
CA TYR A 118 -8.09 0.25 0.95
C TYR A 118 -8.95 -0.77 0.21
N GLU A 119 -10.24 -0.50 -0.02
CA GLU A 119 -11.13 -1.43 -0.72
C GLU A 119 -10.73 -1.66 -2.18
N GLN A 120 -10.33 -0.60 -2.89
CA GLN A 120 -9.84 -0.72 -4.27
C GLN A 120 -8.54 -1.54 -4.33
N THR A 121 -7.65 -1.33 -3.36
CA THR A 121 -6.36 -2.04 -3.25
C THR A 121 -6.58 -3.51 -2.90
N LYS A 122 -7.34 -3.78 -1.84
CA LYS A 122 -7.70 -5.12 -1.36
C LYS A 122 -8.24 -5.99 -2.48
N SER A 123 -9.22 -5.49 -3.24
CA SER A 123 -9.85 -6.25 -4.32
C SER A 123 -8.83 -6.71 -5.38
N ARG A 124 -7.88 -5.85 -5.75
CA ARG A 124 -6.82 -6.19 -6.72
C ARG A 124 -5.81 -7.18 -6.15
N GLU A 125 -5.40 -6.99 -4.91
CA GLU A 125 -4.45 -7.88 -4.23
C GLU A 125 -5.04 -9.29 -4.03
N VAL A 126 -6.29 -9.39 -3.56
CA VAL A 126 -6.98 -10.68 -3.35
C VAL A 126 -7.18 -11.40 -4.67
N ALA A 127 -7.56 -10.69 -5.74
CA ALA A 127 -7.67 -11.29 -7.07
C ALA A 127 -6.33 -11.86 -7.55
N PHE A 128 -5.24 -11.10 -7.40
CA PHE A 128 -3.90 -11.56 -7.77
C PHE A 128 -3.46 -12.78 -6.95
N LEU A 129 -3.62 -12.74 -5.61
CA LEU A 129 -3.32 -13.87 -4.74
C LEU A 129 -4.14 -15.10 -5.12
N THR A 130 -5.43 -14.95 -5.44
CA THR A 130 -6.29 -16.04 -5.87
C THR A 130 -5.72 -16.75 -7.10
N GLU A 131 -5.21 -16.01 -8.08
CA GLU A 131 -4.58 -16.58 -9.28
C GLU A 131 -3.26 -17.29 -8.96
N LEU A 132 -2.46 -16.80 -8.01
CA LEU A 132 -1.28 -17.53 -7.53
C LEU A 132 -1.66 -18.84 -6.84
N LEU A 133 -2.66 -18.81 -5.96
CA LEU A 133 -3.10 -20.01 -5.25
C LEU A 133 -3.66 -21.07 -6.21
N LYS A 134 -4.42 -20.65 -7.24
CA LYS A 134 -4.91 -21.55 -8.30
C LYS A 134 -3.77 -22.27 -9.02
N LYS A 135 -2.71 -21.55 -9.40
CA LYS A 135 -1.51 -22.15 -10.03
C LYS A 135 -0.86 -23.18 -9.11
N GLY A 136 -0.66 -22.84 -7.84
CA GLY A 136 0.00 -23.76 -6.91
C GLY A 136 -0.83 -24.97 -6.52
N VAL A 137 -2.16 -24.89 -6.53
CA VAL A 137 -3.01 -26.09 -6.37
C VAL A 137 -2.83 -27.03 -7.57
N ALA A 138 -2.81 -26.52 -8.80
CA ALA A 138 -2.57 -27.33 -10.00
C ALA A 138 -1.20 -28.05 -9.92
N ASP A 139 -0.20 -27.40 -9.31
CA ASP A 139 1.15 -27.94 -9.14
C ASP A 139 1.36 -28.75 -7.84
N ASN A 140 0.29 -29.04 -7.07
CA ASN A 140 0.37 -29.70 -5.75
C ASN A 140 1.32 -29.01 -4.75
N ALA A 141 1.49 -27.69 -4.87
CA ALA A 141 2.40 -26.88 -4.06
C ALA A 141 1.86 -26.56 -2.65
N PHE A 142 0.58 -26.83 -2.40
CA PHE A 142 -0.10 -26.52 -1.14
C PHE A 142 -0.79 -27.73 -0.52
N SER A 143 -1.02 -27.69 0.79
CA SER A 143 -1.68 -28.76 1.55
C SER A 143 -3.19 -28.82 1.31
N PHE A 144 -3.80 -27.74 0.83
CA PHE A 144 -5.20 -27.64 0.47
C PHE A 144 -5.42 -27.84 -1.04
N SER A 145 -6.60 -28.32 -1.41
CA SER A 145 -6.97 -28.66 -2.80
C SER A 145 -7.94 -27.67 -3.45
N GLU A 146 -8.55 -26.76 -2.71
CA GLU A 146 -9.48 -25.76 -3.25
C GLU A 146 -8.91 -24.34 -3.12
N PRO A 147 -8.42 -23.74 -4.21
CA PRO A 147 -8.01 -22.35 -4.23
C PRO A 147 -9.26 -21.48 -4.31
N SER A 148 -9.66 -20.87 -3.20
CA SER A 148 -10.80 -19.96 -3.17
C SER A 148 -10.38 -18.52 -2.88
N ALA A 149 -11.20 -17.57 -3.32
CA ALA A 149 -11.05 -16.16 -2.93
C ALA A 149 -11.01 -15.99 -1.41
N SER A 150 -11.68 -16.87 -0.65
CA SER A 150 -11.68 -16.88 0.81
C SER A 150 -10.31 -17.24 1.40
N VAL A 151 -9.58 -18.20 0.80
CA VAL A 151 -8.19 -18.51 1.23
C VAL A 151 -7.27 -17.33 0.95
N ALA A 152 -7.37 -16.73 -0.25
CA ALA A 152 -6.60 -15.54 -0.60
C ALA A 152 -6.89 -14.35 0.34
N GLU A 153 -8.17 -14.11 0.64
CA GLU A 153 -8.60 -13.08 1.59
C GLU A 153 -8.10 -13.36 3.01
N SER A 154 -8.12 -14.62 3.46
CA SER A 154 -7.57 -15.01 4.76
C SER A 154 -6.07 -14.74 4.86
N LEU A 155 -5.30 -15.07 3.81
CA LEU A 155 -3.86 -14.77 3.75
C LEU A 155 -3.58 -13.27 3.72
N PHE A 156 -4.38 -12.52 2.97
CA PHE A 156 -4.31 -11.06 2.93
C PHE A 156 -4.52 -10.46 4.33
N PHE A 157 -5.61 -10.83 5.01
CA PHE A 157 -5.91 -10.31 6.35
C PHE A 157 -4.90 -10.73 7.40
N LEU A 158 -4.36 -11.95 7.31
CA LEU A 158 -3.28 -12.40 8.19
C LEU A 158 -2.04 -11.52 8.03
N SER A 159 -1.59 -11.28 6.79
CA SER A 159 -0.48 -10.37 6.50
C SER A 159 -0.75 -8.97 7.06
N ASP A 160 -1.98 -8.48 6.91
CA ASP A 160 -2.38 -7.17 7.40
C ASP A 160 -2.38 -7.05 8.93
N ALA A 161 -2.90 -8.08 9.61
CA ALA A 161 -2.91 -8.16 11.07
C ALA A 161 -1.49 -8.16 11.65
N LEU A 162 -0.57 -8.94 11.05
CA LEU A 162 0.83 -8.99 11.47
C LEU A 162 1.54 -7.65 11.27
N LYS A 163 1.28 -6.96 10.16
CA LYS A 163 1.73 -5.58 9.91
C LYS A 163 1.23 -4.63 11.00
N HIS A 164 -0.07 -4.64 11.29
CA HIS A 164 -0.66 -3.76 12.32
C HIS A 164 -0.16 -4.07 13.73
N GLU A 165 0.10 -5.33 14.05
CA GLU A 165 0.74 -5.73 15.32
C GLU A 165 2.14 -5.10 15.46
N ALA A 166 2.99 -5.21 14.44
CA ALA A 166 4.33 -4.64 14.43
C ALA A 166 4.33 -3.12 14.58
N VAL A 167 3.37 -2.44 13.96
CA VAL A 167 3.17 -0.99 14.08
C VAL A 167 2.81 -0.62 15.52
N ARG A 168 1.86 -1.33 16.13
CA ARG A 168 1.42 -1.09 17.52
C ARG A 168 2.53 -1.37 18.54
N SER A 169 3.34 -2.40 18.32
CA SER A 169 4.48 -2.70 19.20
C SER A 169 5.59 -1.66 19.07
N SER A 170 5.82 -1.13 17.87
CA SER A 170 6.84 -0.10 17.61
C SER A 170 6.42 1.27 18.14
N GLY A 171 5.12 1.58 18.14
CA GLY A 171 4.58 2.82 18.73
C GLY A 171 4.82 3.00 20.25
N ARG A 172 5.35 1.98 20.95
CA ARG A 172 5.85 2.12 22.33
C ARG A 172 7.25 2.72 22.42
N PHE A 173 7.98 2.79 21.32
CA PHE A 173 9.34 3.32 21.25
C PHE A 173 9.37 4.51 20.27
N MET A 174 9.75 5.68 20.76
CA MET A 174 9.83 6.95 19.99
C MET A 174 10.95 6.97 18.94
N THR A 175 11.37 5.80 18.43
CA THR A 175 12.55 5.63 17.58
C THR A 175 12.14 5.29 16.15
N GLY A 176 11.37 6.16 15.50
CA GLY A 176 11.34 6.43 14.04
C GLY A 176 11.25 5.32 12.98
N GLU A 177 11.41 4.03 13.28
CA GLU A 177 11.43 2.92 12.33
C GLU A 177 10.68 1.72 12.91
N ILE A 178 9.80 1.13 12.10
CA ILE A 178 9.00 -0.02 12.49
C ILE A 178 9.78 -1.28 12.09
N ASP A 179 10.13 -2.12 13.06
CA ASP A 179 10.76 -3.42 12.78
C ASP A 179 9.69 -4.47 12.41
N PHE A 180 9.65 -4.82 11.12
CA PHE A 180 8.75 -5.85 10.59
C PHE A 180 9.34 -7.26 10.65
N SER A 181 10.57 -7.45 11.15
CA SER A 181 11.24 -8.76 11.15
C SER A 181 10.42 -9.81 11.89
N SER A 182 9.86 -9.48 13.06
CA SER A 182 8.98 -10.39 13.80
C SER A 182 7.68 -10.72 13.07
N ALA A 183 7.07 -9.74 12.39
CA ALA A 183 5.87 -9.97 11.58
C ALA A 183 6.15 -10.91 10.40
N ILE A 184 7.28 -10.70 9.72
CA ILE A 184 7.74 -11.54 8.60
C ILE A 184 8.05 -12.96 9.09
N GLU A 185 8.72 -13.11 10.24
CA GLU A 185 8.98 -14.43 10.83
C GLU A 185 7.69 -15.19 11.18
N LYS A 186 6.70 -14.50 11.76
CA LYS A 186 5.39 -15.09 12.07
C LYS A 186 4.66 -15.53 10.79
N LEU A 187 4.66 -14.68 9.76
CA LEU A 187 4.08 -15.00 8.46
C LEU A 187 4.77 -16.23 7.85
N ASP A 188 6.10 -16.27 7.87
CA ASP A 188 6.88 -17.40 7.38
C ASP A 188 6.55 -18.71 8.09
N ARG A 189 6.38 -18.68 9.42
CA ARG A 189 5.96 -19.87 10.19
C ARG A 189 4.58 -20.37 9.77
N LEU A 190 3.64 -19.47 9.54
CA LEU A 190 2.28 -19.81 9.12
C LEU A 190 2.25 -20.36 7.69
N LEU A 191 3.03 -19.77 6.78
CA LEU A 191 3.12 -20.25 5.40
C LEU A 191 3.69 -21.68 5.31
N ARG A 192 4.60 -22.07 6.21
CA ARG A 192 5.12 -23.46 6.28
C ARG A 192 4.04 -24.49 6.63
N LEU A 193 2.91 -24.09 7.22
CA LEU A 193 1.80 -25.01 7.52
C LEU A 193 0.96 -25.33 6.28
N ILE A 194 0.98 -24.45 5.28
CA ILE A 194 0.13 -24.56 4.09
C ILE A 194 0.92 -24.90 2.81
N ILE A 195 2.23 -24.63 2.78
CA ILE A 195 3.13 -24.95 1.67
C ILE A 195 3.67 -26.38 1.82
N ARG A 196 3.71 -27.14 0.72
CA ARG A 196 4.36 -28.46 0.61
C ARG A 196 5.80 -28.37 0.11
#